data_AF-A0A7M5WYG4-F1
#
_entry.id   AF-A0A7M5WYG4-F1
#
_cell.length_a   1.000
_cell.length_b   1.000
_cell.length_c   1.000
_cell.angle_alpha   90.00
_cell.angle_beta   90.00
_cell.angle_gamma   90.00
#
_symmetry.space_group_name_H-M   'P 1'
#
loop_
_entity.id
_entity.type
_entity.pdbx_description
1 polymer ?
#
loop_
_entity_poly.entity_id
_entity_poly.type
_entity_poly.pdbx_seq_one_letter_code
_entity_poly.pdbx_strand_id
1 'polypeptide(L)'
;MCLKVCLHLSLLAMMLFSKQTTCGLLKTDTSLPKHENIFITIDLGHEHKELAERILTQLLDGINLLEYRIAVYTTYGVEKRIVDFQSRECTIKNIVSTMKSKRTLTKREVLKTMLRESAQYKTNQNTLTIITDDDLVSRRYHYVIRIPDDVTSRQEIDKSMLHKFHFYNAELKKCDVVGPRITILDECNRECSCQDGHLTNCYRVRRQFSELPLKDRLHYIKAYKTLFTHQPFNETFLNLLDIHPFLKFRLLHGKDQILPFHRKYLLVVENMFRLLDCRLTIPYWNFPRFSQTLYQPSHNYHIWDNVGGFGSTESKIENGFCINEGEFAYPGWTLPSSRISGFMNNQTLVRWVCNLKYGYSSWLEQNCSEKLKKTLNRRCISRAVNTDKDFKVVTLKNAYDLTMKSDVDDFDEYLQKMIFEVHSPIHDKLGGLFGTGLSSYYPEFFPFHSMFDALWDKYQSRGQTYAEKFLHDNKTLLLWFNEPRNKYVDNKNLGQCGVRINYSDIFNDFTKK
;
A
#
# COMPACT_ATOMS: atom_id res chain seq x y z
N MET A 1 16.95 -45.35 17.19
CA MET A 1 17.58 -44.83 15.96
C MET A 1 16.51 -44.18 15.10
N CYS A 2 16.63 -42.85 14.92
CA CYS A 2 16.03 -42.01 13.88
C CYS A 2 14.53 -42.17 13.53
N LEU A 3 13.67 -41.44 14.25
CA LEU A 3 12.48 -40.83 13.61
C LEU A 3 12.91 -39.47 13.01
N LYS A 4 13.32 -39.52 11.74
CA LYS A 4 13.15 -38.39 10.82
C LYS A 4 11.65 -38.31 10.48
N VAL A 5 11.21 -37.10 10.14
CA VAL A 5 9.94 -36.70 9.51
C VAL A 5 9.09 -35.80 10.41
N CYS A 6 8.71 -34.64 9.83
CA CYS A 6 7.85 -33.57 10.33
C CYS A 6 8.49 -32.42 11.14
N LEU A 7 9.42 -31.69 10.50
CA LEU A 7 9.95 -30.40 11.01
C LEU A 7 9.94 -29.28 9.94
N HIS A 8 8.97 -29.27 9.01
CA HIS A 8 9.08 -28.45 7.80
C HIS A 8 8.03 -27.35 7.52
N LEU A 9 7.09 -27.03 8.42
CA LEU A 9 6.05 -26.05 8.08
C LEU A 9 5.82 -24.89 9.08
N SER A 10 6.60 -24.78 10.16
CA SER A 10 6.51 -23.67 11.12
C SER A 10 7.74 -22.74 11.13
N LEU A 11 8.85 -23.13 10.51
CA LEU A 11 10.08 -22.32 10.42
C LEU A 11 10.07 -21.30 9.27
N LEU A 12 9.10 -21.36 8.34
CA LEU A 12 9.07 -20.43 7.19
C LEU A 12 8.75 -18.98 7.59
N ALA A 13 8.00 -18.76 8.67
CA ALA A 13 7.67 -17.42 9.16
C ALA A 13 8.79 -16.81 10.04
N MET A 14 9.54 -17.63 10.77
CA MET A 14 10.70 -17.18 11.58
C MET A 14 11.98 -16.97 10.74
N MET A 15 12.09 -17.59 9.57
CA MET A 15 13.26 -17.42 8.67
C MET A 15 13.18 -16.21 7.74
N LEU A 16 12.05 -15.49 7.65
CA LEU A 16 11.95 -14.30 6.79
C LEU A 16 12.64 -13.06 7.37
N PHE A 17 13.07 -13.09 8.63
CA PHE A 17 13.77 -11.96 9.27
C PHE A 17 15.09 -12.33 9.99
N SER A 18 15.53 -13.60 10.00
CA SER A 18 16.81 -13.97 10.64
C SER A 18 17.58 -15.11 9.93
N LYS A 19 18.00 -14.88 8.68
CA LYS A 19 19.11 -15.65 8.09
C LYS A 19 20.28 -14.74 7.76
N GLN A 20 21.13 -14.49 8.75
CA GLN A 20 22.56 -14.40 8.50
C GLN A 20 23.08 -15.81 8.22
N THR A 21 23.21 -16.16 6.94
CA THR A 21 24.18 -17.16 6.52
C THR A 21 25.47 -16.43 6.19
N THR A 22 26.49 -16.60 7.02
CA THR A 22 27.87 -16.32 6.65
C THR A 22 28.30 -17.32 5.58
N CYS A 23 28.27 -16.90 4.31
CA CYS A 23 29.15 -17.45 3.28
C CYS A 23 29.22 -16.49 2.08
N GLY A 24 30.42 -15.96 1.82
CA GLY A 24 30.76 -15.14 0.65
C GLY A 24 30.56 -13.65 0.85
N LEU A 25 31.66 -12.90 0.90
CA LEU A 25 31.73 -11.44 0.83
C LEU A 25 30.95 -10.90 -0.38
N LEU A 26 29.67 -10.59 -0.18
CA LEU A 26 28.94 -9.62 -0.99
C LEU A 26 28.61 -8.47 -0.05
N LYS A 27 29.19 -7.29 -0.31
CA LYS A 27 28.90 -6.05 0.39
C LYS A 27 27.38 -5.88 0.47
N THR A 28 26.80 -6.11 1.64
CA THR A 28 25.41 -5.77 1.92
C THR A 28 25.30 -4.27 1.80
N ASP A 29 24.52 -3.80 0.84
CA ASP A 29 24.22 -2.37 0.66
C ASP A 29 23.62 -1.84 1.97
N THR A 30 24.36 -0.95 2.65
CA THR A 30 24.04 -0.37 3.97
C THR A 30 22.93 0.68 3.91
N SER A 31 22.08 0.64 2.87
CA SER A 31 21.22 1.77 2.48
C SER A 31 19.75 1.66 2.89
N LEU A 32 19.33 0.54 3.49
CA LEU A 32 17.99 0.41 4.09
C LEU A 32 18.04 0.72 5.59
N PRO A 33 17.07 1.46 6.15
CA PRO A 33 17.04 1.72 7.58
C PRO A 33 16.92 0.39 8.33
N LYS A 34 17.90 0.07 9.18
CA LYS A 34 17.85 -1.10 10.04
C LYS A 34 16.83 -0.81 11.13
N HIS A 35 15.63 -1.35 10.97
CA HIS A 35 14.62 -1.31 12.03
C HIS A 35 14.85 -2.49 12.97
N GLU A 36 14.67 -2.29 14.26
CA GLU A 36 14.65 -3.35 15.26
C GLU A 36 13.23 -3.87 15.45
N ASN A 37 13.04 -5.18 15.63
CA ASN A 37 11.73 -5.76 15.86
C ASN A 37 11.41 -5.83 17.35
N ILE A 38 10.17 -5.48 17.69
CA ILE A 38 9.54 -5.63 18.99
C ILE A 38 8.33 -6.54 18.82
N PHE A 39 8.36 -7.68 19.49
CA PHE A 39 7.24 -8.61 19.58
C PHE A 39 6.57 -8.46 20.94
N ILE A 40 5.30 -8.11 20.93
CA ILE A 40 4.50 -7.96 22.14
C ILE A 40 3.51 -9.12 22.18
N THR A 41 3.56 -9.94 23.23
CA THR A 41 2.58 -11.00 23.45
C THR A 41 1.72 -10.67 24.66
N ILE A 42 0.40 -10.68 24.48
CA ILE A 42 -0.55 -10.41 25.56
C ILE A 42 -1.37 -11.67 25.82
N ASP A 43 -1.28 -12.19 27.04
CA ASP A 43 -2.06 -13.32 27.54
C ASP A 43 -2.88 -12.87 28.76
N LEU A 44 -4.11 -12.41 28.49
CA LEU A 44 -5.03 -11.93 29.52
C LEU A 44 -6.40 -12.60 29.35
N GLY A 45 -7.11 -12.76 30.47
CA GLY A 45 -8.52 -13.17 30.45
C GLY A 45 -9.41 -12.20 29.65
N HIS A 46 -10.53 -12.69 29.13
CA HIS A 46 -11.47 -11.89 28.33
C HIS A 46 -12.06 -10.71 29.14
N GLU A 47 -12.23 -10.88 30.44
CA GLU A 47 -12.67 -9.90 31.42
C GLU A 47 -11.72 -8.70 31.56
N HIS A 48 -10.44 -8.84 31.18
CA HIS A 48 -9.43 -7.78 31.24
C HIS A 48 -9.19 -7.10 29.88
N LYS A 49 -10.13 -7.25 28.94
CA LYS A 49 -10.05 -6.68 27.60
C LYS A 49 -9.70 -5.19 27.56
N GLU A 50 -10.46 -4.37 28.29
CA GLU A 50 -10.28 -2.91 28.30
C GLU A 50 -8.97 -2.49 28.97
N LEU A 51 -8.47 -3.32 29.88
CA LEU A 51 -7.17 -3.10 30.51
C LEU A 51 -6.07 -3.34 29.47
N ALA A 52 -6.12 -4.46 28.75
CA ALA A 52 -5.16 -4.80 27.70
C ALA A 52 -5.07 -3.73 26.58
N GLU A 53 -6.21 -3.21 26.14
CA GLU A 53 -6.30 -2.15 25.14
C GLU A 53 -5.57 -0.88 25.61
N ARG A 54 -5.77 -0.47 26.86
CA ARG A 54 -5.09 0.69 27.44
C ARG A 54 -3.60 0.49 27.61
N ILE A 55 -3.20 -0.66 28.13
CA ILE A 55 -1.80 -1.05 28.33
C ILE A 55 -1.05 -0.96 27.01
N LEU A 56 -1.62 -1.57 25.96
CA LEU A 56 -0.99 -1.59 24.67
C LEU A 56 -0.98 -0.20 24.05
N THR A 57 -2.05 0.58 24.17
CA THR A 57 -2.07 1.98 23.72
C THR A 57 -0.94 2.77 24.36
N GLN A 58 -0.84 2.72 25.70
CA GLN A 58 0.21 3.40 26.44
C GLN A 58 1.62 2.94 26.01
N LEU A 59 1.84 1.66 25.74
CA LEU A 59 3.13 1.17 25.28
C LEU A 59 3.44 1.65 23.86
N LEU A 60 2.51 1.45 22.91
CA LEU A 60 2.68 1.79 21.49
C LEU A 60 2.93 3.28 21.28
N ASP A 61 2.29 4.15 22.05
CA ASP A 61 2.45 5.61 21.96
C ASP A 61 3.89 6.07 22.24
N GLY A 62 4.66 5.29 23.00
CA GLY A 62 6.06 5.61 23.28
C GLY A 62 7.08 4.97 22.33
N ILE A 63 6.67 4.17 21.35
CA ILE A 63 7.61 3.46 20.47
C ILE A 63 7.80 4.23 19.17
N ASN A 64 9.03 4.60 18.81
CA ASN A 64 9.33 5.26 17.54
C ASN A 64 9.16 4.30 16.34
N LEU A 65 8.12 4.48 15.53
CA LEU A 65 7.86 3.61 14.36
C LEU A 65 8.87 3.75 13.22
N LEU A 66 9.77 4.75 13.26
CA LEU A 66 10.91 4.86 12.35
C LEU A 66 12.08 3.94 12.71
N GLU A 67 12.22 3.64 13.99
CA GLU A 67 13.33 2.83 14.52
C GLU A 67 12.88 1.39 14.77
N TYR A 68 11.60 1.21 15.16
CA TYR A 68 11.10 -0.06 15.61
C TYR A 68 9.91 -0.56 14.80
N ARG A 69 9.95 -1.87 14.54
CA ARG A 69 8.87 -2.65 13.97
C ARG A 69 8.15 -3.40 15.07
N ILE A 70 6.87 -3.09 15.27
CA ILE A 70 6.05 -3.75 16.28
C ILE A 70 5.14 -4.83 15.71
N ALA A 71 5.26 -6.05 16.23
CA ALA A 71 4.33 -7.15 15.98
C ALA A 71 3.62 -7.52 17.28
N VAL A 72 2.29 -7.54 17.28
CA VAL A 72 1.53 -7.90 18.47
C VAL A 72 0.82 -9.23 18.27
N TYR A 73 0.95 -10.09 19.27
CA TYR A 73 0.34 -11.40 19.37
C TYR A 73 -0.56 -11.45 20.61
N THR A 74 -1.76 -11.98 20.46
CA THR A 74 -2.70 -12.11 21.58
C THR A 74 -3.33 -13.49 21.59
N THR A 75 -3.53 -14.08 22.78
CA THR A 75 -4.04 -15.46 22.97
C THR A 75 -5.52 -15.54 23.35
N TYR A 76 -6.25 -14.42 23.37
CA TYR A 76 -7.67 -14.39 23.72
C TYR A 76 -8.48 -15.43 22.92
N GLY A 77 -9.04 -16.43 23.61
CA GLY A 77 -10.14 -17.25 23.06
C GLY A 77 -9.87 -18.00 21.74
N VAL A 78 -8.63 -18.44 21.49
CA VAL A 78 -8.25 -19.43 20.44
C VAL A 78 -8.09 -18.89 18.99
N GLU A 79 -8.00 -17.56 18.74
CA GLU A 79 -7.55 -17.06 17.43
C GLU A 79 -6.23 -16.27 17.51
N LYS A 80 -5.16 -16.89 17.01
CA LYS A 80 -3.80 -16.34 16.93
C LYS A 80 -3.67 -15.41 15.72
N ARG A 81 -3.37 -14.13 15.92
CA ARG A 81 -3.04 -13.20 14.82
C ARG A 81 -1.82 -12.36 15.17
N ILE A 82 -0.94 -12.19 14.18
CA ILE A 82 0.13 -11.18 14.19
C ILE A 82 -0.47 -9.93 13.55
N VAL A 83 -0.48 -8.82 14.28
CA VAL A 83 -0.89 -7.53 13.73
C VAL A 83 0.35 -6.73 13.38
N ASP A 84 0.41 -6.24 12.13
CA ASP A 84 1.62 -5.72 11.48
C ASP A 84 1.47 -4.21 11.12
N PHE A 85 2.49 -3.46 11.58
CA PHE A 85 3.14 -2.19 11.17
C PHE A 85 2.39 -1.00 10.52
N GLN A 86 1.08 -1.03 10.27
CA GLN A 86 0.46 -0.01 9.40
C GLN A 86 -0.03 1.26 10.13
N SER A 87 -0.32 1.15 11.42
CA SER A 87 -0.54 2.26 12.38
C SER A 87 -0.74 1.71 13.81
N ARG A 88 -0.48 2.54 14.83
CA ARG A 88 -0.85 2.25 16.22
C ARG A 88 -2.33 1.89 16.34
N GLU A 89 -3.19 2.70 15.70
CA GLU A 89 -4.64 2.50 15.68
C GLU A 89 -5.06 1.16 15.06
N CYS A 90 -4.41 0.73 13.97
CA CYS A 90 -4.66 -0.58 13.33
C CYS A 90 -4.29 -1.73 14.27
N THR A 91 -3.17 -1.59 14.98
CA THR A 91 -2.71 -2.55 15.98
C THR A 91 -3.74 -2.71 17.10
N ILE A 92 -4.14 -1.59 17.71
CA ILE A 92 -5.16 -1.57 18.76
C ILE A 92 -6.49 -2.11 18.26
N LYS A 93 -7.03 -1.60 17.15
CA LYS A 93 -8.35 -1.97 16.63
C LYS A 93 -8.45 -3.46 16.27
N ASN A 94 -7.42 -4.02 15.63
CA ASN A 94 -7.42 -5.44 15.30
C ASN A 94 -7.48 -6.30 16.56
N ILE A 95 -6.70 -5.96 17.59
CA ILE A 95 -6.68 -6.68 18.86
C ILE A 95 -8.06 -6.59 19.55
N VAL A 96 -8.62 -5.38 19.64
CA VAL A 96 -9.95 -5.14 20.21
C VAL A 96 -11.05 -5.88 19.46
N SER A 97 -10.95 -5.97 18.14
CA SER A 97 -11.90 -6.70 17.29
C SER A 97 -11.80 -8.21 17.47
N THR A 98 -10.58 -8.76 17.60
CA THR A 98 -10.37 -10.19 17.90
C THR A 98 -10.90 -10.57 19.28
N MET A 99 -10.88 -9.64 20.23
CA MET A 99 -11.49 -9.80 21.54
C MET A 99 -13.04 -9.75 21.53
N LYS A 100 -13.76 -9.76 20.38
CA LYS A 100 -15.24 -9.66 20.33
C LYS A 100 -16.00 -10.90 19.81
N SER A 101 -15.40 -12.07 19.62
CA SER A 101 -16.16 -13.20 19.06
C SER A 101 -15.69 -14.58 19.51
N LYS A 102 -16.57 -15.34 20.16
CA LYS A 102 -16.52 -16.80 20.14
C LYS A 102 -16.85 -17.27 18.72
N ARG A 103 -15.85 -17.41 17.86
CA ARG A 103 -16.02 -18.18 16.63
C ARG A 103 -15.94 -19.66 17.02
N THR A 104 -17.02 -20.42 16.79
CA THR A 104 -17.01 -21.86 17.01
C THR A 104 -16.03 -22.50 16.03
N LEU A 105 -14.80 -22.77 16.48
CA LEU A 105 -13.77 -23.40 15.67
C LEU A 105 -14.23 -24.80 15.28
N THR A 106 -14.07 -25.17 14.01
CA THR A 106 -14.38 -26.52 13.55
C THR A 106 -13.41 -27.53 14.18
N LYS A 107 -13.83 -28.79 14.39
CA LYS A 107 -12.98 -29.85 15.00
C LYS A 107 -11.59 -29.99 14.34
N ARG A 108 -11.48 -29.65 13.06
CA ARG A 108 -10.22 -29.72 12.27
C ARG A 108 -9.29 -28.53 12.53
N GLU A 109 -9.85 -27.37 12.82
CA GLU A 109 -9.12 -26.16 13.22
C GLU A 109 -8.67 -26.25 14.68
N VAL A 110 -9.54 -26.76 15.56
CA VAL A 110 -9.18 -27.07 16.96
C VAL A 110 -7.96 -27.98 17.02
N LEU A 111 -7.90 -29.05 16.19
CA LEU A 111 -6.76 -29.96 16.17
C LEU A 111 -5.46 -29.30 15.65
N LYS A 112 -5.54 -28.42 14.64
CA LYS A 112 -4.38 -27.66 14.11
C LYS A 112 -3.89 -26.59 15.08
N THR A 113 -4.81 -25.94 15.79
CA THR A 113 -4.50 -24.94 16.81
C THR A 113 -3.95 -25.61 18.06
N MET A 114 -4.51 -26.74 18.52
CA MET A 114 -3.97 -27.55 19.61
C MET A 114 -2.56 -28.10 19.31
N LEU A 115 -2.28 -28.52 18.07
CA LEU A 115 -0.93 -28.94 17.64
C LEU A 115 0.06 -27.77 17.52
N ARG A 116 -0.42 -26.52 17.40
CA ARG A 116 0.40 -25.29 17.46
C ARG A 116 0.48 -24.70 18.88
N GLU A 117 -0.34 -25.16 19.81
CA GLU A 117 -0.45 -24.64 21.20
C GLU A 117 0.21 -25.55 22.23
N SER A 118 0.51 -26.80 21.89
CA SER A 118 1.15 -27.74 22.82
C SER A 118 2.66 -27.52 23.02
N ALA A 119 3.28 -26.49 22.43
CA ALA A 119 4.73 -26.40 22.35
C ALA A 119 5.46 -25.47 23.34
N GLN A 120 4.89 -24.42 23.98
CA GLN A 120 5.68 -23.71 25.03
C GLN A 120 5.06 -22.65 25.97
N TYR A 121 3.79 -22.28 25.91
CA TYR A 121 3.24 -21.31 26.89
C TYR A 121 1.89 -21.79 27.42
N LYS A 122 1.96 -22.73 28.36
CA LYS A 122 0.86 -23.07 29.26
C LYS A 122 1.13 -22.44 30.61
N THR A 123 0.73 -21.18 30.78
CA THR A 123 0.31 -20.68 32.09
C THR A 123 -0.75 -19.64 31.83
N ASN A 124 -1.98 -19.86 32.31
CA ASN A 124 -3.06 -18.85 32.42
C ASN A 124 -2.65 -17.71 33.38
N GLN A 125 -1.50 -17.09 33.17
CA GLN A 125 -1.00 -16.00 33.99
C GLN A 125 -1.27 -14.74 33.20
N ASN A 126 -2.12 -13.86 33.74
CA ASN A 126 -2.37 -12.51 33.24
C ASN A 126 -1.03 -11.80 33.00
N THR A 127 -0.49 -11.90 31.78
CA THR A 127 0.90 -11.54 31.47
C THR A 127 1.02 -10.77 30.17
N LEU A 128 1.92 -9.80 30.19
CA LEU A 128 2.43 -9.09 29.03
C LEU A 128 3.89 -9.48 28.88
N THR A 129 4.24 -10.10 27.75
CA THR A 129 5.65 -10.40 27.43
C THR A 129 6.10 -9.55 26.26
N ILE A 130 7.28 -8.96 26.38
CA ILE A 130 7.92 -8.19 25.31
C ILE A 130 9.24 -8.86 24.96
N ILE A 131 9.47 -9.04 23.65
CA ILE A 131 10.65 -9.67 23.08
C ILE A 131 11.19 -8.73 22.00
N THR A 132 12.47 -8.39 22.07
CA THR A 132 13.20 -7.56 21.10
C THR A 132 14.16 -8.41 20.27
N ASP A 133 14.73 -7.84 19.19
CA ASP A 133 15.75 -8.52 18.40
C ASP A 133 16.97 -8.92 19.24
N ASP A 134 17.41 -8.07 20.16
CA ASP A 134 18.51 -8.37 21.09
C ASP A 134 18.18 -9.56 21.99
N ASP A 135 16.91 -9.74 22.38
CA ASP A 135 16.48 -10.91 23.18
C ASP A 135 16.55 -12.20 22.35
N LEU A 136 16.24 -12.13 21.05
CA LEU A 136 16.30 -13.26 20.13
C LEU A 136 17.75 -13.70 19.86
N VAL A 137 18.67 -12.72 19.77
CA VAL A 137 20.10 -12.99 19.51
C VAL A 137 20.85 -13.38 20.79
N SER A 138 20.57 -12.72 21.91
CA SER A 138 21.30 -12.91 23.18
C SER A 138 20.68 -13.95 24.13
N ARG A 139 19.45 -14.43 23.83
CA ARG A 139 18.62 -15.31 24.70
C ARG A 139 18.47 -14.81 26.13
N ARG A 140 18.63 -13.52 26.37
CA ARG A 140 18.54 -12.88 27.68
C ARG A 140 17.72 -11.61 27.50
N TYR A 141 16.94 -11.26 28.52
CA TYR A 141 16.06 -10.08 28.60
C TYR A 141 14.62 -10.22 28.02
N HIS A 142 13.95 -11.34 28.25
CA HIS A 142 12.48 -11.34 28.19
C HIS A 142 11.89 -10.47 29.31
N TYR A 143 11.11 -9.46 28.95
CA TYR A 143 10.34 -8.69 29.93
C TYR A 143 8.98 -9.34 30.11
N VAL A 144 8.75 -9.95 31.27
CA VAL A 144 7.45 -10.53 31.65
C VAL A 144 6.84 -9.64 32.73
N ILE A 145 5.80 -8.91 32.38
CA ILE A 145 4.99 -8.14 33.32
C ILE A 145 3.81 -9.00 33.72
N ARG A 146 3.72 -9.38 35.00
CA ARG A 146 2.52 -9.99 35.57
C ARG A 146 1.54 -8.89 35.95
N ILE A 147 0.31 -9.01 35.46
CA ILE A 147 -0.80 -8.13 35.80
C ILE A 147 -1.53 -8.80 36.98
N PRO A 148 -1.53 -8.18 38.18
CA PRO A 148 -2.24 -8.72 39.33
C PRO A 148 -3.73 -8.93 39.05
N ASP A 149 -4.32 -9.98 39.65
CA ASP A 149 -5.72 -10.35 39.42
C ASP A 149 -6.72 -9.31 39.97
N ASP A 150 -6.27 -8.44 40.88
CA ASP A 150 -7.05 -7.34 41.47
C ASP A 150 -6.98 -6.02 40.69
N VAL A 151 -6.20 -5.96 39.59
CA VAL A 151 -6.12 -4.76 38.74
C VAL A 151 -7.44 -4.57 38.00
N THR A 152 -8.23 -3.61 38.49
CA THR A 152 -9.46 -3.20 37.82
C THR A 152 -9.15 -2.48 36.51
N SER A 153 -10.14 -2.40 35.62
CA SER A 153 -10.03 -1.67 34.37
C SER A 153 -9.57 -0.21 34.58
N ARG A 154 -9.79 0.41 35.75
CA ARG A 154 -9.45 1.83 36.00
C ARG A 154 -7.98 2.12 36.35
N GLN A 155 -7.14 1.14 36.64
CA GLN A 155 -5.74 1.37 37.03
C GLN A 155 -4.82 1.46 35.80
N GLU A 156 -4.04 2.55 35.69
CA GLU A 156 -2.97 2.66 34.70
C GLU A 156 -1.81 1.71 35.05
N ILE A 157 -1.09 1.20 34.05
CA ILE A 157 0.25 0.64 34.32
C ILE A 157 1.09 1.75 34.93
N ASP A 158 1.86 1.40 35.97
CA ASP A 158 2.87 2.29 36.50
C ASP A 158 3.82 2.74 35.37
N LYS A 159 3.73 4.03 34.99
CA LYS A 159 4.53 4.64 33.92
C LYS A 159 6.02 4.45 34.17
N SER A 160 6.45 4.32 35.43
CA SER A 160 7.84 4.03 35.80
C SER A 160 8.35 2.70 35.23
N MET A 161 7.45 1.71 35.02
CA MET A 161 7.82 0.44 34.39
C MET A 161 8.10 0.59 32.89
N LEU A 162 7.38 1.47 32.19
CA LEU A 162 7.56 1.67 30.76
C LEU A 162 8.90 2.34 30.43
N HIS A 163 9.36 3.25 31.30
CA HIS A 163 10.67 3.91 31.16
C HIS A 163 11.88 2.96 31.25
N LYS A 164 11.68 1.71 31.68
CA LYS A 164 12.74 0.69 31.70
C LYS A 164 13.05 0.13 30.31
N PHE A 165 12.14 0.28 29.35
CA PHE A 165 12.37 -0.18 27.99
C PHE A 165 13.19 0.85 27.21
N HIS A 166 14.35 0.45 26.68
CA HIS A 166 15.23 1.34 25.93
C HIS A 166 14.56 1.93 24.67
N PHE A 167 13.62 1.19 24.07
CA PHE A 167 12.86 1.59 22.88
C PHE A 167 11.68 2.54 23.20
N TYR A 168 11.34 2.72 24.48
CA TYR A 168 10.21 3.54 24.90
C TYR A 168 10.65 4.97 25.20
N ASN A 169 10.03 5.93 24.52
CA ASN A 169 10.28 7.35 24.66
C ASN A 169 8.98 8.10 25.04
N ALA A 170 8.95 8.67 26.24
CA ALA A 170 7.79 9.41 26.72
C ALA A 170 7.55 10.75 26.01
N GLU A 171 8.56 11.32 25.35
CA GLU A 171 8.39 12.57 24.59
C GLU A 171 7.57 12.36 23.32
N LEU A 172 7.61 11.16 22.71
CA LEU A 172 6.74 10.82 21.57
C LEU A 172 5.25 10.84 21.91
N LYS A 173 4.92 10.76 23.20
CA LYS A 173 3.53 10.82 23.67
C LYS A 173 2.98 12.23 23.70
N LYS A 174 3.83 13.24 23.81
CA LYS A 174 3.41 14.61 24.10
C LYS A 174 3.14 15.37 22.81
N CYS A 175 2.01 16.04 22.77
CA CYS A 175 1.76 17.13 21.84
C CYS A 175 1.32 18.37 22.63
N ASP A 176 2.06 19.47 22.47
CA ASP A 176 1.89 20.66 23.31
C ASP A 176 0.92 21.69 22.72
N VAL A 177 0.51 21.51 21.46
CA VAL A 177 -0.22 22.54 20.71
C VAL A 177 -1.65 22.09 20.41
N VAL A 178 -2.60 22.60 21.19
CA VAL A 178 -4.04 22.38 21.00
C VAL A 178 -4.64 23.60 20.28
N GLY A 179 -5.21 23.39 19.08
CA GLY A 179 -5.91 24.42 18.34
C GLY A 179 -6.71 23.85 17.16
N PRO A 180 -7.86 24.44 16.78
CA PRO A 180 -8.83 23.85 15.84
C PRO A 180 -8.33 23.71 14.37
N ARG A 181 -7.09 24.13 14.07
CA ARG A 181 -6.47 24.06 12.73
C ARG A 181 -5.01 23.58 12.74
N ILE A 182 -4.51 23.08 13.87
CA ILE A 182 -3.11 22.69 13.99
C ILE A 182 -3.02 21.19 13.75
N THR A 183 -2.60 20.83 12.54
CA THR A 183 -2.25 19.46 12.19
C THR A 183 -0.82 19.20 12.63
N ILE A 184 -0.62 18.14 13.43
CA ILE A 184 0.69 17.71 13.90
C ILE A 184 1.10 16.48 13.10
N LEU A 185 2.38 16.42 12.71
CA LEU A 185 2.94 15.23 12.06
C LEU A 185 3.47 14.28 13.11
N ASP A 186 3.12 13.00 13.01
CA ASP A 186 3.80 11.95 13.76
C ASP A 186 5.13 11.56 13.09
N GLU A 187 5.88 10.63 13.69
CA GLU A 187 7.17 10.19 13.17
C GLU A 187 7.07 9.55 11.76
N CYS A 188 5.89 9.06 11.40
CA CYS A 188 5.58 8.47 10.10
C CYS A 188 4.96 9.46 9.11
N ASN A 189 5.10 10.77 9.38
CA ASN A 189 4.53 11.87 8.58
C ASN A 189 3.00 11.74 8.38
N ARG A 190 2.30 11.10 9.31
CA ARG A 190 0.83 11.11 9.34
C ARG A 190 0.36 12.40 9.96
N GLU A 191 -0.70 12.95 9.40
CA GLU A 191 -1.37 14.13 9.94
C GLU A 191 -2.31 13.69 11.07
N CYS A 192 -2.10 14.21 12.26
CA CYS A 192 -2.79 13.84 13.49
C CYS A 192 -3.39 15.08 14.18
N SER A 193 -4.37 14.84 15.05
CA SER A 193 -4.92 15.84 15.97
C SER A 193 -4.30 15.63 17.36
N CYS A 194 -4.09 16.73 18.09
CA CYS A 194 -3.69 16.66 19.50
C CYS A 194 -4.92 16.69 20.40
N GLN A 195 -5.13 15.65 21.20
CA GLN A 195 -6.17 15.58 22.22
C GLN A 195 -5.58 15.10 23.54
N ASP A 196 -5.76 15.87 24.61
CA ASP A 196 -5.27 15.57 25.97
C ASP A 196 -3.75 15.27 26.01
N GLY A 197 -2.98 16.00 25.21
CA GLY A 197 -1.54 15.82 25.10
C GLY A 197 -1.12 14.61 24.26
N HIS A 198 -2.05 13.89 23.62
CA HIS A 198 -1.81 12.70 22.79
C HIS A 198 -2.17 12.92 21.31
N LEU A 199 -1.37 12.33 20.40
CA LEU A 199 -1.72 12.28 18.99
C LEU A 199 -2.84 11.27 18.75
N THR A 200 -3.95 11.75 18.20
CA THR A 200 -5.13 10.96 17.86
C THR A 200 -5.57 11.24 16.43
N ASN A 201 -6.49 10.43 15.91
CA ASN A 201 -7.10 10.67 14.60
C ASN A 201 -6.08 10.78 13.45
N CYS A 202 -5.01 9.98 13.48
CA CYS A 202 -3.93 10.08 12.53
C CYS A 202 -4.33 9.54 11.15
N TYR A 203 -4.00 10.26 10.09
CA TYR A 203 -4.27 9.86 8.71
C TYR A 203 -3.09 10.15 7.78
N ARG A 204 -3.03 9.38 6.70
CA ARG A 204 -2.00 9.56 5.66
C ARG A 204 -2.50 10.60 4.66
N VAL A 205 -1.60 11.42 4.15
CA VAL A 205 -1.94 12.41 3.11
C VAL A 205 -1.19 12.09 1.83
N ARG A 206 -1.95 11.71 0.80
CA ARG A 206 -1.42 11.58 -0.56
C ARG A 206 -1.31 12.97 -1.16
N ARG A 207 -0.12 13.29 -1.66
CA ARG A 207 0.23 14.61 -2.23
C ARG A 207 0.53 14.50 -3.72
N GLN A 208 0.44 15.61 -4.42
CA GLN A 208 0.77 15.70 -5.84
C GLN A 208 2.24 15.35 -6.07
N PHE A 209 2.53 14.39 -6.95
CA PHE A 209 3.87 13.89 -7.23
C PHE A 209 4.85 15.02 -7.60
N SER A 210 4.45 15.88 -8.54
CA SER A 210 5.26 17.00 -9.04
C SER A 210 5.55 18.09 -8.00
N GLU A 211 4.78 18.15 -6.91
CA GLU A 211 4.98 19.12 -5.82
C GLU A 211 5.80 18.54 -4.67
N LEU A 212 6.12 17.24 -4.70
CA LEU A 212 6.99 16.63 -3.71
C LEU A 212 8.43 17.16 -3.86
N PRO A 213 9.11 17.46 -2.73
CA PRO A 213 10.55 17.69 -2.73
C PRO A 213 11.30 16.57 -3.46
N LEU A 214 12.39 16.90 -4.15
CA LEU A 214 13.18 15.92 -4.90
C LEU A 214 13.59 14.72 -4.03
N LYS A 215 13.98 14.97 -2.76
CA LYS A 215 14.31 13.92 -1.80
C LYS A 215 13.17 12.91 -1.58
N ASP A 216 11.92 13.36 -1.58
CA ASP A 216 10.75 12.52 -1.30
C ASP A 216 10.36 11.72 -2.55
N ARG A 217 10.53 12.32 -3.75
CA ARG A 217 10.38 11.61 -5.02
C ARG A 217 11.42 10.50 -5.19
N LEU A 218 12.69 10.81 -4.91
CA LEU A 218 13.77 9.83 -4.90
C LEU A 218 13.54 8.73 -3.87
N HIS A 219 13.02 9.08 -2.69
CA HIS A 219 12.69 8.12 -1.65
C HIS A 219 11.59 7.15 -2.11
N TYR A 220 10.52 7.66 -2.72
CA TYR A 220 9.46 6.84 -3.32
C TYR A 220 10.00 5.89 -4.41
N ILE A 221 10.81 6.42 -5.34
CA ILE A 221 11.41 5.62 -6.43
C ILE A 221 12.33 4.54 -5.86
N LYS A 222 13.18 4.88 -4.88
CA LYS A 222 14.05 3.92 -4.19
C LYS A 222 13.24 2.81 -3.53
N ALA A 223 12.13 3.14 -2.87
CA ALA A 223 11.25 2.16 -2.25
C ALA A 223 10.64 1.21 -3.28
N TYR A 224 10.12 1.73 -4.40
CA TYR A 224 9.62 0.92 -5.51
C TYR A 224 10.70 -0.02 -6.05
N LYS A 225 11.90 0.51 -6.35
CA LYS A 225 13.01 -0.28 -6.87
C LYS A 225 13.43 -1.38 -5.88
N THR A 226 13.46 -1.07 -4.59
CA THR A 226 13.76 -2.02 -3.52
C THR A 226 12.73 -3.14 -3.48
N LEU A 227 11.44 -2.82 -3.35
CA LEU A 227 10.38 -3.84 -3.34
C LEU A 227 10.38 -4.68 -4.61
N PHE A 228 10.76 -4.12 -5.76
CA PHE A 228 10.77 -4.83 -7.02
C PHE A 228 12.02 -5.68 -7.26
N THR A 229 13.11 -5.52 -6.51
CA THR A 229 14.38 -6.23 -6.82
C THR A 229 15.00 -6.96 -5.63
N HIS A 230 14.70 -6.55 -4.41
CA HIS A 230 15.36 -7.06 -3.21
C HIS A 230 14.45 -8.04 -2.45
N GLN A 231 15.02 -9.20 -2.10
CA GLN A 231 14.38 -10.15 -1.19
C GLN A 231 14.44 -9.65 0.27
N PRO A 232 13.50 -10.05 1.15
CA PRO A 232 12.38 -10.96 0.90
C PRO A 232 11.14 -10.28 0.28
N PHE A 233 11.17 -8.97 0.04
CA PHE A 233 9.99 -8.21 -0.42
C PHE A 233 9.59 -8.53 -1.86
N ASN A 234 10.58 -8.80 -2.71
CA ASN A 234 10.43 -8.97 -4.14
C ASN A 234 9.30 -9.92 -4.56
N GLU A 235 9.29 -11.14 -4.05
CA GLU A 235 8.30 -12.13 -4.50
C GLU A 235 6.88 -11.70 -4.14
N THR A 236 6.68 -11.16 -2.93
CA THR A 236 5.38 -10.68 -2.47
C THR A 236 4.93 -9.48 -3.29
N PHE A 237 5.82 -8.52 -3.55
CA PHE A 237 5.51 -7.36 -4.35
C PHE A 237 5.15 -7.74 -5.79
N LEU A 238 5.94 -8.59 -6.45
CA LEU A 238 5.64 -9.06 -7.81
C LEU A 238 4.31 -9.81 -7.88
N ASN A 239 3.99 -10.65 -6.88
CA ASN A 239 2.70 -11.34 -6.80
C ASN A 239 1.52 -10.36 -6.60
N LEU A 240 1.74 -9.21 -5.97
CA LEU A 240 0.73 -8.13 -5.92
C LEU A 240 0.58 -7.44 -7.28
N LEU A 241 1.69 -7.16 -7.98
CA LEU A 241 1.66 -6.56 -9.32
C LEU A 241 0.91 -7.44 -10.33
N ASP A 242 1.07 -8.75 -10.18
CA ASP A 242 0.46 -9.81 -10.96
C ASP A 242 -1.07 -9.85 -10.92
N ILE A 243 -1.69 -9.33 -9.86
CA ILE A 243 -3.16 -9.36 -9.69
C ILE A 243 -3.86 -8.68 -10.87
N HIS A 244 -3.33 -7.54 -11.32
CA HIS A 244 -3.93 -6.74 -12.39
C HIS A 244 -3.87 -7.40 -13.78
N PRO A 245 -2.73 -7.95 -14.26
CA PRO A 245 -2.69 -8.68 -15.52
C PRO A 245 -3.39 -10.04 -15.49
N PHE A 246 -3.39 -10.77 -14.35
CA PHE A 246 -4.02 -12.09 -14.27
C PHE A 246 -5.54 -12.04 -14.24
N LEU A 247 -6.12 -11.07 -13.54
CA LEU A 247 -7.55 -10.87 -13.56
C LEU A 247 -7.90 -10.16 -14.86
N LYS A 248 -8.59 -10.86 -15.76
CA LYS A 248 -9.03 -10.32 -17.06
C LYS A 248 -9.45 -8.85 -16.90
N PHE A 249 -8.80 -7.92 -17.61
CA PHE A 249 -8.99 -6.47 -17.49
C PHE A 249 -10.46 -6.06 -17.28
N ARG A 250 -11.39 -6.64 -18.05
CA ARG A 250 -12.84 -6.37 -17.93
C ARG A 250 -13.46 -6.64 -16.55
N LEU A 251 -12.94 -7.57 -15.77
CA LEU A 251 -13.49 -7.94 -14.46
C LEU A 251 -13.13 -6.92 -13.38
N LEU A 252 -11.88 -6.43 -13.37
CA LEU A 252 -11.44 -5.41 -12.42
C LEU A 252 -11.96 -4.01 -12.76
N HIS A 253 -12.32 -3.78 -14.03
CA HIS A 253 -12.80 -2.50 -14.53
C HIS A 253 -14.34 -2.44 -14.66
N GLY A 254 -15.04 -3.45 -14.12
CA GLY A 254 -16.49 -3.43 -13.98
C GLY A 254 -16.93 -2.47 -12.88
N LYS A 255 -18.18 -2.01 -12.96
CA LYS A 255 -18.79 -1.03 -12.02
C LYS A 255 -18.59 -1.43 -10.55
N ASP A 256 -18.68 -2.73 -10.27
CA ASP A 256 -18.62 -3.22 -8.90
C ASP A 256 -17.22 -3.30 -8.28
N GLN A 257 -16.19 -3.33 -9.13
CA GLN A 257 -14.81 -3.56 -8.71
C GLN A 257 -13.97 -2.30 -8.86
N ILE A 258 -14.09 -1.54 -9.96
CA ILE A 258 -13.06 -0.58 -10.37
C ILE A 258 -12.67 0.42 -9.28
N LEU A 259 -13.63 0.99 -8.57
CA LEU A 259 -13.34 1.96 -7.50
C LEU A 259 -12.81 1.28 -6.23
N PRO A 260 -13.57 0.41 -5.53
CA PRO A 260 -13.12 -0.17 -4.26
C PRO A 260 -11.94 -1.15 -4.40
N PHE A 261 -11.82 -1.86 -5.53
CA PHE A 261 -10.67 -2.72 -5.81
C PHE A 261 -9.38 -1.91 -5.93
N HIS A 262 -9.36 -0.84 -6.73
CA HIS A 262 -8.15 -0.03 -6.91
C HIS A 262 -7.80 0.73 -5.62
N ARG A 263 -8.79 1.18 -4.83
CA ARG A 263 -8.55 1.75 -3.50
C ARG A 263 -7.87 0.75 -2.55
N LYS A 264 -8.38 -0.48 -2.47
CA LYS A 264 -7.72 -1.58 -1.72
C LYS A 264 -6.33 -1.87 -2.25
N TYR A 265 -6.17 -1.92 -3.56
CA TYR A 265 -4.90 -2.24 -4.20
C TYR A 265 -3.83 -1.19 -3.88
N LEU A 266 -4.17 0.10 -3.99
CA LEU A 266 -3.32 1.21 -3.56
C LEU A 266 -2.96 1.11 -2.08
N LEU A 267 -3.93 0.80 -1.21
CA LEU A 267 -3.66 0.64 0.22
C LEU A 267 -2.67 -0.50 0.49
N VAL A 268 -2.83 -1.67 -0.13
CA VAL A 268 -1.92 -2.81 0.07
C VAL A 268 -0.50 -2.51 -0.43
N VAL A 269 -0.38 -1.84 -1.57
CA VAL A 269 0.93 -1.43 -2.12
C VAL A 269 1.58 -0.35 -1.26
N GLU A 270 0.83 0.65 -0.82
CA GLU A 270 1.34 1.69 0.07
C GLU A 270 1.84 1.09 1.39
N ASN A 271 1.12 0.10 1.92
CA ASN A 271 1.55 -0.61 3.11
C ASN A 271 2.85 -1.39 2.89
N MET A 272 3.09 -1.93 1.69
CA MET A 272 4.37 -2.54 1.34
C MET A 272 5.50 -1.50 1.34
N PHE A 273 5.28 -0.29 0.80
CA PHE A 273 6.27 0.79 0.90
C PHE A 273 6.56 1.15 2.35
N ARG A 274 5.52 1.17 3.18
CA ARG A 274 5.64 1.49 4.61
C ARG A 274 6.37 0.43 5.43
N LEU A 275 6.56 -0.79 4.90
CA LEU A 275 7.50 -1.76 5.48
C LEU A 275 8.96 -1.33 5.33
N LEU A 276 9.28 -0.54 4.31
CA LEU A 276 10.64 -0.02 4.11
C LEU A 276 10.88 1.24 4.93
N ASP A 277 9.91 2.14 4.94
CA ASP A 277 9.91 3.37 5.73
C ASP A 277 8.47 3.84 5.94
N CYS A 278 8.04 3.99 7.19
CA CYS A 278 6.66 4.34 7.49
C CYS A 278 6.27 5.75 7.05
N ARG A 279 7.18 6.61 6.58
CA ARG A 279 6.84 7.93 6.02
C ARG A 279 6.34 7.85 4.58
N LEU A 280 6.56 6.73 3.90
CA LEU A 280 6.16 6.55 2.52
C LEU A 280 4.63 6.51 2.40
N THR A 281 4.15 7.29 1.44
CA THR A 281 2.73 7.39 1.07
C THR A 281 2.68 7.47 -0.45
N ILE A 282 1.73 6.79 -1.10
CA ILE A 282 1.60 6.86 -2.55
C ILE A 282 1.20 8.30 -2.92
N PRO A 283 1.97 9.02 -3.75
CA PRO A 283 1.53 10.31 -4.27
C PRO A 283 0.44 10.11 -5.32
N TYR A 284 -0.31 11.16 -5.64
CA TYR A 284 -1.16 11.17 -6.83
C TYR A 284 -0.49 11.93 -7.97
N TRP A 285 -0.87 11.62 -9.21
CA TRP A 285 -0.49 12.41 -10.39
C TRP A 285 -1.71 13.16 -10.91
N ASN A 286 -1.76 14.48 -10.70
CA ASN A 286 -2.83 15.33 -11.23
C ASN A 286 -2.68 15.52 -12.76
N PHE A 287 -2.85 14.45 -13.53
CA PHE A 287 -2.84 14.48 -14.98
C PHE A 287 -3.82 15.50 -15.59
N PRO A 288 -5.00 15.82 -15.00
CA PRO A 288 -5.86 16.87 -15.52
C PRO A 288 -5.24 18.27 -15.47
N ARG A 289 -4.41 18.56 -14.45
CA ARG A 289 -3.66 19.82 -14.35
C ARG A 289 -2.58 19.94 -15.43
N PHE A 290 -1.98 18.82 -15.81
CA PHE A 290 -0.93 18.76 -16.84
C PHE A 290 -1.45 18.37 -18.22
N SER A 291 -2.75 18.55 -18.48
CA SER A 291 -3.39 18.09 -19.72
C SER A 291 -2.69 18.57 -21.00
N GLN A 292 -2.18 19.80 -21.00
CA GLN A 292 -1.48 20.40 -22.16
C GLN A 292 -0.04 19.90 -22.34
N THR A 293 0.60 19.43 -21.26
CA THR A 293 2.00 19.01 -21.22
C THR A 293 2.16 17.57 -20.76
N LEU A 294 1.11 16.75 -20.90
CA LEU A 294 0.98 15.44 -20.28
C LEU A 294 2.18 14.51 -20.52
N TYR A 295 2.86 14.65 -21.65
CA TYR A 295 4.07 13.91 -22.00
C TYR A 295 5.25 14.79 -22.47
N GLN A 296 5.11 16.11 -22.43
CA GLN A 296 6.21 17.00 -22.78
C GLN A 296 6.97 17.39 -21.50
N PRO A 297 8.31 17.47 -21.54
CA PRO A 297 9.08 18.06 -20.45
C PRO A 297 8.54 19.47 -20.19
N SER A 298 8.07 19.72 -18.98
CA SER A 298 7.69 21.06 -18.55
C SER A 298 8.77 21.60 -17.62
N HIS A 299 8.96 22.92 -17.58
CA HIS A 299 9.92 23.56 -16.68
C HIS A 299 9.59 23.34 -15.18
N ASN A 300 8.42 22.79 -14.85
CA ASN A 300 7.88 22.65 -13.48
C ASN A 300 7.76 21.19 -13.04
N TYR A 301 8.89 20.46 -12.96
CA TYR A 301 9.02 19.12 -12.36
C TYR A 301 7.89 18.14 -12.73
N HIS A 302 8.04 17.41 -13.82
CA HIS A 302 7.03 16.47 -14.27
C HIS A 302 7.27 15.06 -13.72
N ILE A 303 6.25 14.22 -13.72
CA ILE A 303 6.37 12.79 -13.35
C ILE A 303 7.35 12.02 -14.26
N TRP A 304 7.75 12.61 -15.40
CA TRP A 304 8.67 12.05 -16.40
C TRP A 304 10.11 12.58 -16.26
N ASP A 305 10.41 13.37 -15.23
CA ASP A 305 11.77 13.88 -15.01
C ASP A 305 12.80 12.72 -15.01
N ASN A 306 13.97 12.97 -15.59
CA ASN A 306 15.06 11.97 -15.60
C ASN A 306 15.57 11.72 -14.18
N VAL A 307 15.57 12.73 -13.32
CA VAL A 307 15.95 12.64 -11.90
C VAL A 307 14.72 12.86 -11.04
N GLY A 308 14.40 11.91 -10.17
CA GLY A 308 13.21 12.00 -9.31
C GLY A 308 11.89 11.86 -10.06
N GLY A 309 11.90 11.32 -11.28
CA GLY A 309 10.71 10.94 -12.04
C GLY A 309 10.82 9.51 -12.60
N PHE A 310 9.85 9.10 -13.40
CA PHE A 310 9.80 7.76 -13.99
C PHE A 310 10.50 7.66 -15.35
N GLY A 311 11.37 8.63 -15.65
CA GLY A 311 12.13 8.70 -16.89
C GLY A 311 11.29 9.13 -18.10
N SER A 312 11.94 9.23 -19.24
CA SER A 312 11.34 9.65 -20.50
C SER A 312 11.90 8.86 -21.68
N THR A 313 11.32 9.05 -22.86
CA THR A 313 11.82 8.50 -24.12
C THR A 313 12.40 9.65 -24.95
N GLU A 314 13.71 9.63 -25.23
CA GLU A 314 14.24 10.44 -26.32
C GLU A 314 13.77 9.85 -27.65
N SER A 315 13.53 10.71 -28.64
CA SER A 315 12.97 10.42 -29.98
C SER A 315 13.80 9.46 -30.88
N LYS A 316 14.60 8.54 -30.33
CA LYS A 316 15.41 7.60 -31.11
C LYS A 316 14.64 6.29 -31.34
N ILE A 317 14.24 6.10 -32.59
CA ILE A 317 13.44 4.98 -33.12
C ILE A 317 14.08 3.60 -32.88
N GLU A 318 15.39 3.54 -32.66
CA GLU A 318 16.15 2.29 -32.56
C GLU A 318 15.85 1.45 -31.30
N ASN A 319 15.28 2.08 -30.25
CA ASN A 319 15.08 1.42 -28.95
C ASN A 319 13.71 0.73 -28.77
N GLY A 320 12.95 0.54 -29.84
CA GLY A 320 11.57 0.07 -29.72
C GLY A 320 10.72 1.13 -29.01
N PHE A 321 9.90 0.72 -28.03
CA PHE A 321 9.15 1.63 -27.15
C PHE A 321 9.83 1.86 -25.81
N CYS A 322 11.05 1.36 -25.60
CA CYS A 322 11.75 1.46 -24.32
C CYS A 322 12.05 2.91 -23.94
N ILE A 323 11.88 3.22 -22.66
CA ILE A 323 12.41 4.45 -22.08
C ILE A 323 13.94 4.31 -21.95
N ASN A 324 14.66 5.39 -22.23
CA ASN A 324 16.13 5.39 -22.31
C ASN A 324 16.77 6.42 -21.37
N GLU A 325 15.97 7.20 -20.64
CA GLU A 325 16.44 8.19 -19.67
C GLU A 325 15.82 7.97 -18.29
N GLY A 326 16.58 8.33 -17.26
CA GLY A 326 16.16 8.30 -15.86
C GLY A 326 16.21 6.93 -15.16
N GLU A 327 15.61 6.88 -13.97
CA GLU A 327 15.77 5.80 -12.98
C GLU A 327 15.33 4.39 -13.44
N PHE A 328 14.49 4.35 -14.47
CA PHE A 328 13.89 3.13 -15.03
C PHE A 328 14.31 2.89 -16.49
N ALA A 329 15.36 3.58 -16.96
CA ALA A 329 15.88 3.44 -18.32
C ALA A 329 16.42 2.03 -18.62
N TYR A 330 16.24 1.58 -19.85
CA TYR A 330 16.93 0.41 -20.38
C TYR A 330 18.40 0.73 -20.72
N PRO A 331 19.38 -0.16 -20.49
CA PRO A 331 19.26 -1.53 -19.98
C PRO A 331 19.28 -1.66 -18.44
N GLY A 332 19.40 -0.55 -17.70
CA GLY A 332 19.51 -0.55 -16.24
C GLY A 332 18.29 -1.12 -15.51
N TRP A 333 17.11 -1.05 -16.12
CA TRP A 333 15.87 -1.58 -15.55
C TRP A 333 15.13 -2.51 -16.52
N THR A 334 14.78 -3.70 -16.04
CA THR A 334 14.03 -4.71 -16.82
C THR A 334 12.98 -5.43 -15.98
N LEU A 335 11.88 -5.82 -16.62
CA LEU A 335 10.82 -6.62 -16.05
C LEU A 335 11.23 -8.11 -16.00
N PRO A 336 10.78 -8.87 -14.99
CA PRO A 336 11.03 -10.31 -14.89
C PRO A 336 10.52 -11.07 -16.13
N SER A 337 11.38 -11.90 -16.73
CA SER A 337 11.06 -12.66 -17.95
C SER A 337 9.84 -13.57 -17.78
N SER A 338 9.68 -14.20 -16.61
CA SER A 338 8.57 -15.08 -16.29
C SER A 338 7.21 -14.39 -16.29
N ARG A 339 7.18 -13.05 -16.14
CA ARG A 339 5.95 -12.26 -16.01
C ARG A 339 5.48 -11.63 -17.32
N ILE A 340 6.38 -11.54 -18.30
CA ILE A 340 6.07 -11.01 -19.63
C ILE A 340 5.94 -12.12 -20.69
N SER A 341 6.37 -13.35 -20.37
CA SER A 341 6.43 -14.45 -21.34
C SER A 341 5.07 -14.82 -21.93
N GLY A 342 4.01 -14.77 -21.13
CA GLY A 342 2.62 -14.98 -21.56
C GLY A 342 2.07 -13.91 -22.51
N PHE A 343 2.76 -12.78 -22.64
CA PHE A 343 2.42 -11.70 -23.57
C PHE A 343 3.22 -11.75 -24.88
N MET A 344 4.26 -12.59 -24.94
CA MET A 344 5.03 -12.80 -26.16
C MET A 344 4.15 -13.46 -27.22
N ASN A 345 4.15 -12.92 -28.45
CA ASN A 345 3.40 -13.41 -29.62
C ASN A 345 1.87 -13.23 -29.59
N ASN A 346 1.32 -12.36 -28.72
CA ASN A 346 -0.10 -12.05 -28.72
C ASN A 346 -0.46 -11.02 -29.81
N GLN A 347 -1.14 -11.45 -30.87
CA GLN A 347 -1.53 -10.56 -31.98
C GLN A 347 -2.54 -9.48 -31.56
N THR A 348 -3.35 -9.73 -30.53
CA THR A 348 -4.23 -8.72 -29.91
C THR A 348 -3.41 -7.64 -29.21
N LEU A 349 -2.30 -8.02 -28.57
CA LEU A 349 -1.39 -7.07 -27.91
C LEU A 349 -0.77 -6.10 -28.91
N VAL A 350 -0.36 -6.57 -30.09
CA VAL A 350 0.15 -5.72 -31.18
C VAL A 350 -0.88 -4.65 -31.52
N ARG A 351 -2.11 -5.04 -31.87
CA ARG A 351 -3.15 -4.06 -32.25
C ARG A 351 -3.44 -3.03 -31.16
N TRP A 352 -3.41 -3.48 -29.92
CA TRP A 352 -3.72 -2.67 -28.75
C TRP A 352 -2.60 -1.67 -28.45
N VAL A 353 -1.34 -2.13 -28.36
CA VAL A 353 -0.16 -1.27 -28.17
C VAL A 353 0.00 -0.26 -29.31
N CYS A 354 -0.33 -0.68 -30.53
CA CYS A 354 -0.17 0.12 -31.74
C CYS A 354 -1.38 1.00 -32.06
N ASN A 355 -2.44 0.98 -31.22
CA ASN A 355 -3.70 1.70 -31.42
C ASN A 355 -4.26 1.56 -32.86
N LEU A 356 -4.22 0.34 -33.41
CA LEU A 356 -4.64 0.08 -34.79
C LEU A 356 -6.16 -0.10 -34.84
N LYS A 357 -6.86 0.82 -35.51
CA LYS A 357 -8.29 0.65 -35.87
C LYS A 357 -8.44 -0.43 -36.97
N TYR A 358 -9.63 -1.00 -37.13
CA TYR A 358 -9.91 -1.88 -38.26
C TYR A 358 -9.71 -1.12 -39.59
N GLY A 359 -8.88 -1.65 -40.50
CA GLY A 359 -8.62 -1.06 -41.83
C GLY A 359 -7.31 -0.28 -42.02
N TYR A 360 -6.37 -0.30 -41.05
CA TYR A 360 -5.04 0.32 -41.21
C TYR A 360 -4.13 -0.42 -42.23
N SER A 361 -3.16 0.30 -42.81
CA SER A 361 -2.19 -0.26 -43.76
C SER A 361 -1.29 -1.33 -43.14
N SER A 362 -1.03 -2.42 -43.86
CA SER A 362 -0.17 -3.55 -43.44
C SER A 362 1.24 -3.13 -42.98
N TRP A 363 1.80 -2.06 -43.56
CA TRP A 363 3.14 -1.56 -43.22
C TRP A 363 3.24 -0.98 -41.81
N LEU A 364 2.27 -0.16 -41.38
CA LEU A 364 2.24 0.41 -40.02
C LEU A 364 2.11 -0.68 -38.95
N GLU A 365 1.32 -1.71 -39.23
CA GLU A 365 1.16 -2.88 -38.37
C GLU A 365 2.48 -3.67 -38.25
N GLN A 366 3.20 -3.86 -39.37
CA GLN A 366 4.51 -4.54 -39.37
C GLN A 366 5.58 -3.75 -38.58
N ASN A 367 5.74 -2.46 -38.84
CA ASN A 367 6.72 -1.61 -38.15
C ASN A 367 6.48 -1.57 -36.64
N CYS A 368 5.21 -1.41 -36.23
CA CYS A 368 4.88 -1.41 -34.82
C CYS A 368 5.05 -2.78 -34.16
N SER A 369 4.70 -3.88 -34.86
CA SER A 369 4.96 -5.24 -34.41
C SER A 369 6.44 -5.50 -34.16
N GLU A 370 7.34 -5.03 -35.02
CA GLU A 370 8.79 -5.13 -34.82
C GLU A 370 9.27 -4.34 -33.59
N LYS A 371 8.78 -3.10 -33.40
CA LYS A 371 9.10 -2.31 -32.21
C LYS A 371 8.60 -2.97 -30.93
N LEU A 372 7.40 -3.55 -30.94
CA LEU A 372 6.85 -4.28 -29.81
C LEU A 372 7.65 -5.56 -29.51
N LYS A 373 8.02 -6.33 -30.53
CA LYS A 373 8.90 -7.50 -30.36
C LYS A 373 10.23 -7.11 -29.71
N LYS A 374 10.86 -6.04 -30.17
CA LYS A 374 12.08 -5.49 -29.54
C LYS A 374 11.84 -5.11 -28.08
N THR A 375 10.73 -4.44 -27.79
CA THR A 375 10.34 -4.01 -26.44
C THR A 375 10.15 -5.20 -25.50
N LEU A 376 9.41 -6.22 -25.93
CA LEU A 376 9.18 -7.45 -25.17
C LEU A 376 10.47 -8.24 -24.94
N ASN A 377 11.32 -8.38 -25.96
CA ASN A 377 12.62 -9.05 -25.83
C ASN A 377 13.56 -8.33 -24.85
N ARG A 378 13.54 -6.99 -24.87
CA ARG A 378 14.31 -6.14 -23.94
C ARG A 378 13.71 -6.10 -22.53
N ARG A 379 12.43 -6.46 -22.39
CA ARG A 379 11.70 -6.47 -21.12
C ARG A 379 11.70 -5.10 -20.44
N CYS A 380 11.77 -4.03 -21.22
CA CYS A 380 11.92 -2.68 -20.70
C CYS A 380 10.56 -2.07 -20.31
N ILE A 381 10.59 -1.04 -19.47
CA ILE A 381 9.48 -0.10 -19.34
C ILE A 381 9.32 0.62 -20.67
N SER A 382 8.08 0.66 -21.17
CA SER A 382 7.76 1.12 -22.51
C SER A 382 6.72 2.24 -22.51
N ARG A 383 6.95 3.28 -23.30
CA ARG A 383 5.97 4.34 -23.55
C ARG A 383 5.80 4.48 -25.05
N ALA A 384 4.58 4.25 -25.52
CA ALA A 384 4.21 4.43 -26.93
C ALA A 384 3.16 5.53 -26.99
N VAL A 385 3.58 6.74 -26.61
CA VAL A 385 2.64 7.83 -26.38
C VAL A 385 1.89 8.15 -27.65
N ASN A 386 0.57 8.14 -27.53
CA ASN A 386 -0.29 8.47 -28.63
C ASN A 386 -0.22 9.98 -28.91
N THR A 387 0.38 10.37 -30.03
CA THR A 387 0.52 11.77 -30.43
C THR A 387 -0.63 12.30 -31.27
N ASP A 388 -1.72 11.54 -31.43
CA ASP A 388 -2.92 11.99 -32.13
C ASP A 388 -3.46 13.27 -31.47
N LYS A 389 -3.71 14.29 -32.32
CA LYS A 389 -4.20 15.61 -31.92
C LYS A 389 -5.66 15.55 -31.49
N ASP A 390 -6.42 14.58 -32.00
CA ASP A 390 -7.83 14.37 -31.66
C ASP A 390 -8.00 13.49 -30.42
N PHE A 391 -6.89 13.08 -29.79
CA PHE A 391 -6.94 12.28 -28.58
C PHE A 391 -7.61 13.06 -27.45
N LYS A 392 -8.70 12.53 -26.89
CA LYS A 392 -9.43 13.15 -25.79
C LYS A 392 -8.53 13.32 -24.57
N VAL A 393 -8.15 14.56 -24.27
CA VAL A 393 -7.36 14.88 -23.09
C VAL A 393 -8.31 15.20 -21.93
N VAL A 394 -8.04 14.61 -20.77
CA VAL A 394 -8.72 14.96 -19.53
C VAL A 394 -8.20 16.31 -19.06
N THR A 395 -9.03 17.36 -19.10
CA THR A 395 -8.67 18.68 -18.58
C THR A 395 -9.10 18.83 -17.11
N LEU A 396 -8.46 19.74 -16.38
CA LEU A 396 -8.85 20.05 -15.00
C LEU A 396 -10.33 20.46 -14.90
N LYS A 397 -10.83 21.25 -15.86
CA LYS A 397 -12.25 21.65 -15.92
C LYS A 397 -13.17 20.44 -16.11
N ASN A 398 -12.84 19.54 -17.04
CA ASN A 398 -13.68 18.36 -17.30
C ASN A 398 -13.70 17.43 -16.08
N ALA A 399 -12.55 17.22 -15.43
CA ALA A 399 -12.45 16.44 -14.20
C ALA A 399 -13.25 17.08 -13.04
N TYR A 400 -13.16 18.41 -12.90
CA TYR A 400 -13.94 19.17 -11.91
C TYR A 400 -15.44 19.06 -12.17
N ASP A 401 -15.89 19.33 -13.41
CA ASP A 401 -17.30 19.31 -13.76
C ASP A 401 -17.89 17.91 -13.53
N LEU A 402 -17.20 16.85 -13.97
CA LEU A 402 -17.62 15.47 -13.72
C LEU A 402 -17.70 15.14 -12.22
N THR A 403 -16.71 15.58 -11.43
CA THR A 403 -16.64 15.21 -10.00
C THR A 403 -17.61 16.01 -9.14
N MET A 404 -17.70 17.31 -9.40
CA MET A 404 -18.37 18.28 -8.52
C MET A 404 -19.78 18.65 -8.99
N LYS A 405 -20.15 18.38 -10.25
CA LYS A 405 -21.47 18.73 -10.81
C LYS A 405 -22.34 17.53 -11.18
N SER A 406 -21.80 16.31 -11.24
CA SER A 406 -22.64 15.12 -11.46
C SER A 406 -23.67 14.94 -10.34
N ASP A 407 -24.89 14.56 -10.71
CA ASP A 407 -25.94 14.24 -9.75
C ASP A 407 -25.61 12.95 -8.99
N VAL A 408 -26.15 12.82 -7.77
CA VAL A 408 -26.08 11.61 -6.96
C VAL A 408 -26.95 10.51 -7.55
N ASP A 409 -28.06 10.85 -8.20
CA ASP A 409 -28.98 9.87 -8.80
C ASP A 409 -28.40 9.21 -10.05
N ASP A 410 -27.49 9.91 -10.74
CA ASP A 410 -26.78 9.42 -11.92
C ASP A 410 -25.41 8.80 -11.61
N PHE A 411 -25.25 8.20 -10.42
CA PHE A 411 -23.96 7.60 -10.00
C PHE A 411 -23.39 6.62 -11.04
N ASP A 412 -24.26 5.82 -11.67
CA ASP A 412 -23.89 4.86 -12.69
C ASP A 412 -23.37 5.50 -13.99
N GLU A 413 -23.86 6.69 -14.31
CA GLU A 413 -23.37 7.51 -15.42
C GLU A 413 -22.04 8.16 -15.05
N TYR A 414 -21.95 8.75 -13.84
CA TYR A 414 -20.70 9.27 -13.30
C TYR A 414 -19.58 8.22 -13.34
N LEU A 415 -19.87 7.00 -12.89
CA LEU A 415 -18.90 5.91 -12.90
C LEU A 415 -18.47 5.52 -14.31
N GLN A 416 -19.40 5.44 -15.26
CA GLN A 416 -19.07 5.18 -16.66
C GLN A 416 -18.19 6.28 -17.25
N LYS A 417 -18.49 7.55 -16.98
CA LYS A 417 -17.67 8.68 -17.42
C LYS A 417 -16.28 8.66 -16.78
N MET A 418 -16.19 8.34 -15.50
CA MET A 418 -14.90 8.13 -14.81
C MET A 418 -14.08 7.03 -15.50
N ILE A 419 -14.69 5.92 -15.90
CA ILE A 419 -14.00 4.83 -16.61
C ILE A 419 -13.55 5.27 -18.00
N PHE A 420 -14.48 5.74 -18.83
CA PHE A 420 -14.24 5.92 -20.27
C PHE A 420 -13.70 7.29 -20.66
N GLU A 421 -13.93 8.32 -19.85
CA GLU A 421 -13.50 9.69 -20.15
C GLU A 421 -12.33 10.16 -19.30
N VAL A 422 -12.01 9.47 -18.19
CA VAL A 422 -10.90 9.83 -17.30
C VAL A 422 -9.85 8.73 -17.25
N HIS A 423 -10.23 7.51 -16.89
CA HIS A 423 -9.30 6.41 -16.67
C HIS A 423 -8.70 5.84 -17.96
N SER A 424 -9.54 5.31 -18.86
CA SER A 424 -9.09 4.66 -20.10
C SER A 424 -8.27 5.59 -21.00
N PRO A 425 -8.63 6.89 -21.19
CA PRO A 425 -7.83 7.79 -22.01
C PRO A 425 -6.40 7.95 -21.52
N ILE A 426 -6.10 7.86 -20.22
CA ILE A 426 -4.71 8.00 -19.75
C ILE A 426 -3.89 6.73 -20.04
N HIS A 427 -4.47 5.55 -19.84
CA HIS A 427 -3.86 4.29 -20.28
C HIS A 427 -3.57 4.28 -21.79
N ASP A 428 -4.55 4.68 -22.59
CA ASP A 428 -4.44 4.73 -24.05
C ASP A 428 -3.47 5.82 -24.52
N LYS A 429 -3.38 6.96 -23.81
CA LYS A 429 -2.47 8.06 -24.14
C LYS A 429 -1.02 7.70 -23.88
N LEU A 430 -0.71 7.08 -22.74
CA LEU A 430 0.64 6.62 -22.42
C LEU A 430 1.05 5.44 -23.31
N GLY A 431 0.07 4.59 -23.67
CA GLY A 431 0.24 3.51 -24.62
C GLY A 431 1.31 2.50 -24.20
N GLY A 432 1.93 1.84 -25.15
CA GLY A 432 2.93 0.80 -24.87
C GLY A 432 2.31 -0.35 -24.09
N LEU A 433 3.12 -1.06 -23.31
CA LEU A 433 2.58 -2.07 -22.38
C LEU A 433 1.83 -1.43 -21.20
N PHE A 434 2.00 -0.12 -20.94
CA PHE A 434 1.29 0.57 -19.85
C PHE A 434 -0.22 0.62 -20.06
N GLY A 435 -0.72 0.71 -21.29
CA GLY A 435 -2.18 0.66 -21.45
C GLY A 435 -2.75 -0.75 -21.21
N THR A 436 -1.92 -1.79 -21.27
CA THR A 436 -2.38 -3.19 -21.19
C THR A 436 -2.58 -3.63 -19.74
N GLY A 437 -2.95 -4.90 -19.52
CA GLY A 437 -2.98 -5.48 -18.17
C GLY A 437 -1.62 -5.43 -17.42
N LEU A 438 -0.51 -5.23 -18.13
CA LEU A 438 0.82 -5.06 -17.52
C LEU A 438 1.05 -3.67 -16.90
N SER A 439 0.07 -2.77 -16.94
CA SER A 439 0.18 -1.42 -16.38
C SER A 439 0.68 -1.38 -14.93
N SER A 440 0.29 -2.34 -14.09
CA SER A 440 0.71 -2.44 -12.69
C SER A 440 2.23 -2.60 -12.51
N TYR A 441 2.95 -3.09 -13.52
CA TYR A 441 4.41 -3.21 -13.51
C TYR A 441 5.14 -1.87 -13.71
N TYR A 442 4.40 -0.79 -13.97
CA TYR A 442 4.94 0.53 -14.22
C TYR A 442 4.80 1.39 -12.98
N PRO A 443 5.87 2.11 -12.58
CA PRO A 443 5.83 2.91 -11.35
C PRO A 443 4.78 4.03 -11.40
N GLU A 444 4.46 4.57 -12.58
CA GLU A 444 3.40 5.58 -12.77
C GLU A 444 1.97 5.07 -12.54
N PHE A 445 1.74 3.76 -12.51
CA PHE A 445 0.42 3.17 -12.26
C PHE A 445 -0.17 3.65 -10.94
N PHE A 446 0.63 3.63 -9.87
CA PHE A 446 0.14 3.94 -8.54
C PHE A 446 -0.21 5.43 -8.38
N PRO A 447 0.61 6.39 -8.83
CA PRO A 447 0.21 7.79 -8.83
C PRO A 447 -0.99 8.11 -9.74
N PHE A 448 -1.09 7.44 -10.89
CA PHE A 448 -2.24 7.57 -11.77
C PHE A 448 -3.54 7.10 -11.10
N HIS A 449 -3.58 5.87 -10.59
CA HIS A 449 -4.76 5.34 -9.90
C HIS A 449 -5.03 6.05 -8.58
N SER A 450 -4.01 6.62 -7.94
CA SER A 450 -4.20 7.47 -6.76
C SER A 450 -4.92 8.76 -7.10
N MET A 451 -4.74 9.35 -8.28
CA MET A 451 -5.52 10.52 -8.72
C MET A 451 -6.96 10.12 -9.07
N PHE A 452 -7.14 8.96 -9.71
CA PHE A 452 -8.46 8.39 -9.98
C PHE A 452 -9.26 8.18 -8.68
N ASP A 453 -8.60 7.67 -7.65
CA ASP A 453 -9.18 7.51 -6.32
C ASP A 453 -9.48 8.86 -5.62
N ALA A 454 -8.61 9.86 -5.80
CA ALA A 454 -8.81 11.20 -5.26
C ALA A 454 -10.05 11.90 -5.85
N LEU A 455 -10.33 11.71 -7.15
CA LEU A 455 -11.55 12.22 -7.78
C LEU A 455 -12.80 11.57 -7.16
N TRP A 456 -12.77 10.25 -6.93
CA TRP A 456 -13.87 9.57 -6.26
C TRP A 456 -14.03 10.03 -4.80
N ASP A 457 -12.93 10.20 -4.06
CA ASP A 457 -12.95 10.78 -2.71
C ASP A 457 -13.62 12.16 -2.69
N LYS A 458 -13.29 13.03 -3.67
CA LYS A 458 -13.93 14.34 -3.81
C LYS A 458 -15.42 14.25 -4.15
N TYR A 459 -15.82 13.34 -5.02
CA TYR A 459 -17.24 13.06 -5.28
C TYR A 459 -17.97 12.69 -3.97
N GLN A 460 -17.40 11.77 -3.18
CA GLN A 460 -17.97 11.35 -1.89
C GLN A 460 -18.03 12.48 -0.86
N SER A 461 -17.06 13.41 -0.90
CA SER A 461 -16.99 14.54 0.06
C SER A 461 -18.14 15.55 -0.05
N ARG A 462 -18.95 15.48 -1.12
CA ARG A 462 -20.11 16.37 -1.35
C ARG A 462 -21.29 16.10 -0.43
N GLY A 463 -21.35 14.93 0.21
CA GLY A 463 -22.39 14.61 1.18
C GLY A 463 -22.53 13.12 1.44
N GLN A 464 -23.25 12.77 2.52
CA GLN A 464 -23.45 11.38 2.93
C GLN A 464 -24.13 10.53 1.84
N THR A 465 -25.10 11.09 1.12
CA THR A 465 -25.79 10.41 0.01
C THR A 465 -24.85 10.01 -1.13
N TYR A 466 -23.81 10.82 -1.41
CA TYR A 466 -22.78 10.52 -2.40
C TYR A 466 -21.84 9.40 -1.92
N ALA A 467 -21.56 9.35 -0.61
CA ALA A 467 -20.73 8.32 -0.02
C ALA A 467 -21.44 6.96 0.07
N GLU A 468 -22.76 6.94 0.22
CA GLU A 468 -23.56 5.74 0.49
C GLU A 468 -23.90 4.89 -0.74
N LYS A 469 -23.76 5.40 -1.97
CA LYS A 469 -24.12 4.65 -3.20
C LYS A 469 -23.43 3.28 -3.32
N PHE A 470 -22.23 3.10 -2.76
CA PHE A 470 -21.55 1.80 -2.70
C PHE A 470 -21.69 1.06 -1.35
N LEU A 471 -22.24 1.68 -0.31
CA LEU A 471 -22.26 1.13 1.05
C LEU A 471 -23.35 0.06 1.25
N HIS A 472 -24.37 0.02 0.39
CA HIS A 472 -25.54 -0.85 0.57
C HIS A 472 -25.29 -2.33 0.23
N ASP A 473 -24.22 -2.66 -0.50
CA ASP A 473 -23.91 -4.04 -0.85
C ASP A 473 -22.74 -4.61 -0.03
N ASN A 474 -23.09 -5.45 0.95
CA ASN A 474 -22.15 -6.16 1.81
C ASN A 474 -21.81 -7.58 1.31
N LYS A 475 -22.44 -8.06 0.22
CA LYS A 475 -22.27 -9.42 -0.30
C LYS A 475 -21.21 -9.49 -1.38
N THR A 476 -21.03 -8.42 -2.16
CA THR A 476 -20.02 -8.40 -3.21
C THR A 476 -18.63 -8.33 -2.64
N LEU A 477 -17.81 -9.33 -2.99
CA LEU A 477 -16.42 -9.42 -2.60
C LEU A 477 -15.52 -8.77 -3.65
N LEU A 478 -14.45 -8.13 -3.18
CA LEU A 478 -13.36 -7.72 -4.06
C LEU A 478 -12.69 -8.97 -4.61
N LEU A 479 -12.59 -9.02 -5.94
CA LEU A 479 -11.87 -10.09 -6.63
C LEU A 479 -10.45 -10.18 -6.08
N TRP A 480 -9.93 -11.40 -5.98
CA TRP A 480 -8.62 -11.73 -5.38
C TRP A 480 -8.48 -11.49 -3.88
N PHE A 481 -8.88 -10.33 -3.37
CA PHE A 481 -8.77 -10.01 -1.95
C PHE A 481 -9.76 -10.81 -1.09
N ASN A 482 -10.88 -11.26 -1.66
CA ASN A 482 -11.92 -12.03 -0.96
C ASN A 482 -12.45 -11.29 0.29
N GLU A 483 -12.50 -9.96 0.22
CA GLU A 483 -13.00 -9.07 1.26
C GLU A 483 -14.24 -8.32 0.78
N PRO A 484 -15.22 -8.02 1.66
CA PRO A 484 -16.38 -7.21 1.28
C PRO A 484 -15.95 -5.84 0.73
N ARG A 485 -16.48 -5.46 -0.43
CA ARG A 485 -16.10 -4.20 -1.10
C ARG A 485 -16.43 -2.95 -0.29
N ASN A 486 -17.50 -3.00 0.50
CA ASN A 486 -17.95 -1.87 1.34
C ASN A 486 -16.90 -1.44 2.38
N LYS A 487 -15.95 -2.31 2.75
CA LYS A 487 -14.80 -1.96 3.61
C LYS A 487 -13.78 -1.04 2.93
N TYR A 488 -13.91 -0.82 1.62
CA TYR A 488 -12.98 -0.04 0.80
C TYR A 488 -13.72 1.04 0.02
N VAL A 489 -14.84 1.52 0.57
CA VAL A 489 -15.63 2.63 0.03
C VAL A 489 -15.34 3.93 0.76
N ASP A 490 -15.11 3.92 2.06
CA ASP A 490 -14.84 5.14 2.83
C ASP A 490 -13.35 5.30 3.12
N ASN A 491 -12.71 6.32 2.51
CA ASN A 491 -11.31 6.67 2.74
C ASN A 491 -10.99 7.05 4.19
N LYS A 492 -12.02 7.39 4.98
CA LYS A 492 -11.89 7.66 6.42
C LYS A 492 -11.99 6.39 7.27
N ASN A 493 -12.21 5.22 6.67
CA ASN A 493 -12.32 3.96 7.41
C ASN A 493 -12.02 2.75 6.50
N LEU A 494 -10.77 2.62 6.04
CA LEU A 494 -10.39 1.56 5.12
C LEU A 494 -10.01 0.26 5.82
N GLY A 495 -10.59 -0.83 5.33
CA GLY A 495 -10.32 -2.19 5.75
C GLY A 495 -10.69 -2.46 7.21
N GLN A 496 -10.16 -3.55 7.76
CA GLN A 496 -10.43 -3.94 9.14
C GLN A 496 -9.80 -2.97 10.15
N CYS A 497 -8.69 -2.35 9.75
CA CYS A 497 -7.94 -1.40 10.56
C CYS A 497 -8.49 0.03 10.60
N GLY A 498 -9.46 0.37 9.75
CA GLY A 498 -9.93 1.76 9.63
C GLY A 498 -8.80 2.73 9.27
N VAL A 499 -7.91 2.32 8.36
CA VAL A 499 -6.84 3.22 7.87
C VAL A 499 -7.50 4.42 7.21
N ARG A 500 -6.98 5.61 7.53
CA ARG A 500 -7.48 6.88 7.02
C ARG A 500 -6.51 7.44 5.99
N ILE A 501 -7.03 7.75 4.80
CA ILE A 501 -6.27 8.35 3.72
C ILE A 501 -7.00 9.61 3.27
N ASN A 502 -6.27 10.72 3.23
CA ASN A 502 -6.73 11.97 2.65
C ASN A 502 -5.88 12.33 1.43
N TYR A 503 -6.44 13.21 0.61
CA TYR A 503 -5.75 13.84 -0.51
C TYR A 503 -5.53 15.32 -0.22
N SER A 504 -4.35 15.85 -0.53
CA SER A 504 -4.20 17.31 -0.68
C SER A 504 -5.16 17.83 -1.76
N ASP A 505 -5.50 19.11 -1.72
CA ASP A 505 -6.52 19.67 -2.61
C ASP A 505 -6.16 19.50 -4.10
N ILE A 506 -6.87 18.58 -4.77
CA ILE A 506 -6.67 18.23 -6.18
C ILE A 506 -7.23 19.29 -7.15
N PHE A 507 -8.04 20.23 -6.65
CA PHE A 507 -8.66 21.30 -7.44
C PHE A 507 -8.23 22.70 -6.98
N ASN A 508 -7.18 22.83 -6.15
CA ASN A 508 -6.69 24.09 -5.60
C ASN A 508 -6.46 25.19 -6.66
N ASP A 509 -5.95 24.81 -7.84
CA ASP A 509 -5.70 25.73 -8.95
C ASP A 509 -6.97 26.16 -9.70
N PHE A 510 -8.07 25.42 -9.52
CA PHE A 510 -9.37 25.70 -10.13
C PHE A 510 -10.23 26.59 -9.23
N THR A 511 -10.17 26.41 -7.91
CA THR A 511 -11.00 27.11 -6.92
C THR A 511 -10.42 28.45 -6.44
N LYS A 512 -9.14 28.73 -6.73
CA LYS A 512 -8.46 30.02 -6.41
C LYS A 512 -8.66 31.12 -7.46
N LYS A 513 -9.55 30.93 -8.43
CA LYS A 513 -10.01 31.96 -9.36
C LYS A 513 -11.43 32.34 -9.01
#